data_AF-A0A9P6KXT2-F1
#
_entry.id   AF-A0A9P6KXT2-F1
#
_cell.length_a   1.000
_cell.length_b   1.000
_cell.length_c   1.000
_cell.angle_alpha   90.00
_cell.angle_beta   90.00
_cell.angle_gamma   90.00
#
_symmetry.space_group_name_H-M   'P 1'
#
loop_
_entity.id
_entity.type
_entity.pdbx_description
1 polymer ?
#
loop_
_entity_poly.entity_id
_entity_poly.type
_entity_poly.pdbx_seq_one_letter_code
_entity_poly.pdbx_strand_id
1 'polypeptide(L)'
;MYIEQSKQDEFLEPFIYSNSKLGCIKGHKMTLPLEDDIPVHKKPYPVPIKHLPKLKEEVKKLADLKIIRDSNSNYSSPAFTVPKKTGDVRLVVGYRTLNKKQLK
;
A
#
# COMPACT_ATOMS: atom_id res chain seq x y z
N MET A 1 10.08 -34.67 0.79
CA MET A 1 10.00 -34.42 -0.66
C MET A 1 10.55 -33.03 -0.89
N TYR A 2 11.86 -32.91 -1.13
CA TYR A 2 12.51 -31.62 -1.38
C TYR A 2 12.26 -31.24 -2.84
N ILE A 3 11.44 -30.22 -3.06
CA ILE A 3 11.36 -29.60 -4.38
C ILE A 3 12.65 -28.79 -4.51
N GLU A 4 13.46 -29.11 -5.52
CA GLU A 4 14.69 -28.37 -5.81
C GLU A 4 14.34 -26.89 -6.02
N GLN A 5 15.00 -26.02 -5.26
CA GLN A 5 14.78 -24.57 -5.26
C GLN A 5 14.87 -23.96 -6.67
N SER A 6 15.72 -24.55 -7.52
CA SER A 6 15.85 -24.22 -8.95
C SER A 6 14.56 -24.38 -9.76
N LYS A 7 13.73 -25.40 -9.48
CA LYS A 7 12.44 -25.61 -10.16
C LYS A 7 11.38 -24.61 -9.73
N GLN A 8 11.47 -24.11 -8.50
CA GLN A 8 10.58 -23.05 -8.01
C GLN A 8 10.93 -21.72 -8.64
N ASP A 9 12.23 -21.40 -8.75
CA ASP A 9 12.68 -20.16 -9.38
C ASP A 9 12.36 -20.14 -10.88
N GLU A 10 12.55 -21.24 -11.60
CA GLU A 10 12.16 -21.38 -13.02
C GLU A 10 10.65 -21.23 -13.23
N PHE A 11 9.83 -21.75 -12.29
CA PHE A 11 8.38 -21.58 -12.35
C PHE A 11 7.94 -20.14 -12.04
N LEU A 12 8.65 -19.44 -11.15
CA LEU A 12 8.30 -18.10 -10.68
C LEU A 12 8.85 -16.99 -11.59
N GLU A 13 9.96 -17.21 -12.28
CA GLU A 13 10.60 -16.29 -13.25
C GLU A 13 9.59 -15.62 -14.21
N PRO A 14 8.69 -16.38 -14.88
CA PRO A 14 7.65 -15.79 -15.72
C PRO A 14 6.72 -14.86 -14.93
N PHE A 15 6.39 -15.15 -13.68
CA PHE A 15 5.45 -14.37 -12.88
C PHE A 15 6.08 -13.15 -12.20
N ILE A 16 7.36 -13.21 -11.85
CA ILE A 16 8.09 -12.13 -11.16
C ILE A 16 8.23 -10.90 -12.09
N TYR A 17 8.48 -11.13 -13.38
CA TYR A 17 8.75 -10.05 -14.34
C TYR A 17 7.63 -9.83 -15.38
N SER A 18 6.70 -10.80 -15.59
CA SER A 18 5.61 -10.63 -16.58
C SER A 18 4.28 -10.12 -16.01
N ASN A 19 4.10 -10.07 -14.68
CA ASN A 19 2.90 -9.47 -14.09
C ASN A 19 2.95 -7.94 -14.15
N SER A 20 2.82 -7.43 -15.37
CA SER A 20 2.48 -6.04 -15.69
C SER A 20 1.14 -5.61 -15.09
N LYS A 21 0.34 -6.57 -14.59
CA LYS A 21 -0.99 -6.36 -14.01
C LYS A 21 -1.03 -6.86 -12.57
N LEU A 22 -1.47 -6.02 -11.65
CA LEU A 22 -1.76 -6.45 -10.28
C LEU A 22 -2.82 -7.57 -10.28
N GLY A 23 -2.56 -8.61 -9.51
CA GLY A 23 -3.54 -9.66 -9.23
C GLY A 23 -4.69 -9.13 -8.36
N CYS A 24 -5.89 -9.67 -8.57
CA CYS A 24 -7.06 -9.39 -7.74
C CYS A 24 -7.82 -10.70 -7.49
N ILE A 25 -7.98 -11.07 -6.21
CA ILE A 25 -8.79 -12.23 -5.82
C ILE A 25 -10.26 -11.82 -5.87
N LYS A 26 -11.02 -12.43 -6.78
CA LYS A 26 -12.45 -12.16 -6.96
C LYS A 26 -13.27 -12.88 -5.88
N GLY A 27 -14.39 -12.29 -5.48
CA GLY A 27 -15.36 -12.92 -4.58
C GLY A 27 -15.08 -12.78 -3.07
N HIS A 28 -13.92 -12.26 -2.68
CA HIS A 28 -13.58 -12.03 -1.28
C HIS A 28 -13.56 -10.54 -0.95
N LYS A 29 -14.19 -10.16 0.16
CA LYS A 29 -14.10 -8.82 0.75
C LYS A 29 -13.47 -8.94 2.13
N MET A 30 -12.47 -8.10 2.40
CA MET A 30 -11.83 -8.03 3.70
C MET A 30 -12.57 -7.02 4.58
N THR A 31 -13.02 -7.45 5.75
CA THR A 31 -13.57 -6.57 6.79
C THR A 31 -12.55 -6.49 7.92
N LEU A 32 -12.32 -5.27 8.43
CA LEU A 32 -11.41 -5.03 9.56
C LEU A 32 -12.25 -4.77 10.82
N PRO A 33 -12.46 -5.78 11.68
CA PRO A 33 -13.18 -5.57 12.93
C PRO A 33 -12.34 -4.71 13.89
N LEU A 34 -12.98 -3.69 14.46
CA LEU A 34 -12.38 -2.77 15.42
C LEU A 34 -13.02 -2.96 16.80
N GLU A 35 -12.28 -2.62 17.85
CA GLU A 35 -12.76 -2.63 19.25
C GLU A 35 -13.85 -1.57 19.47
N ASP A 36 -13.76 -0.44 18.78
CA ASP A 36 -14.69 0.68 18.86
C ASP A 36 -14.86 1.39 17.50
N ASP A 37 -15.95 2.14 17.36
CA ASP A 37 -16.25 2.95 16.17
C ASP A 37 -15.73 4.40 16.28
N ILE A 38 -14.80 4.68 17.19
CA ILE A 38 -14.26 6.02 17.38
C ILE A 38 -13.20 6.29 16.29
N PRO A 39 -13.40 7.27 15.39
CA PRO A 39 -12.51 7.47 14.26
C PRO A 39 -11.09 7.87 14.65
N VAL A 40 -10.10 7.35 13.92
CA VAL A 40 -8.71 7.81 14.01
C VAL A 40 -8.52 8.88 12.95
N HIS A 41 -8.44 10.15 13.37
CA HIS A 41 -8.19 11.28 12.47
C HIS A 41 -6.87 11.98 12.84
N LYS A 42 -5.85 11.82 12.00
CA LYS A 42 -4.53 12.44 12.19
C LYS A 42 -4.13 13.27 10.98
N LYS A 43 -3.43 14.38 11.27
CA LYS A 43 -2.87 15.26 10.24
C LYS A 43 -1.76 14.53 9.46
N PRO A 44 -1.73 14.61 8.12
CA PRO A 44 -0.61 14.13 7.33
C PRO A 44 0.71 14.79 7.72
N TYR A 45 1.83 14.08 7.54
CA TYR A 45 3.14 14.68 7.78
C TYR A 45 3.49 15.66 6.65
N PRO A 46 4.22 16.75 6.96
CA PRO A 46 4.74 17.63 5.92
C PRO A 46 5.64 16.87 4.94
N VAL A 47 5.42 17.09 3.65
CA VAL A 47 6.25 16.50 2.59
C VAL A 47 7.23 17.56 2.08
N PRO A 48 8.54 17.29 2.05
CA PRO A 48 9.51 18.20 1.46
C PRO A 48 9.17 18.51 -0.01
N ILE A 49 9.35 19.77 -0.42
CA ILE A 49 9.00 20.24 -1.77
C ILE A 49 9.66 19.39 -2.86
N LYS A 50 10.91 18.96 -2.64
CA LYS A 50 11.67 18.08 -3.55
C LYS A 50 10.96 16.75 -3.86
N HIS A 51 10.15 16.24 -2.94
CA HIS A 51 9.45 14.95 -3.10
C HIS A 51 8.03 15.09 -3.64
N LEU A 52 7.44 16.29 -3.60
CA LEU A 52 6.06 16.51 -4.05
C LEU A 52 5.77 16.06 -5.49
N PRO A 53 6.64 16.32 -6.50
CA PRO A 53 6.37 15.88 -7.86
C PRO A 53 6.25 14.35 -7.97
N LYS A 54 7.23 13.64 -7.38
CA LYS A 54 7.26 12.17 -7.39
C LYS A 54 6.14 11.55 -6.55
N LEU A 55 5.77 12.21 -5.45
CA LEU A 55 4.63 11.78 -4.63
C LEU A 55 3.33 11.85 -5.44
N LYS A 56 3.10 12.96 -6.16
CA LYS A 56 1.91 13.11 -7.01
C LYS A 56 1.87 12.05 -8.11
N GLU A 57 3.01 11.75 -8.73
CA GLU A 57 3.13 10.69 -9.74
C GLU A 57 2.78 9.31 -9.15
N GLU A 58 3.32 8.98 -7.98
CA GLU A 58 3.03 7.69 -7.33
C GLU A 58 1.56 7.57 -6.91
N VAL A 59 0.96 8.64 -6.34
CA VAL A 59 -0.47 8.66 -6.00
C VAL A 59 -1.34 8.47 -7.24
N LYS A 60 -1.02 9.17 -8.33
CA LYS A 60 -1.73 9.02 -9.61
C LYS A 60 -1.62 7.58 -10.13
N LYS A 61 -0.43 7.01 -10.13
CA LYS A 61 -0.20 5.62 -10.52
C LYS A 61 -1.03 4.64 -9.70
N LEU A 62 -1.09 4.81 -8.38
CA LEU A 62 -1.90 3.95 -7.50
C LEU A 62 -3.41 4.08 -7.79
N ALA A 63 -3.88 5.28 -8.13
CA ALA A 63 -5.27 5.53 -8.51
C ALA A 63 -5.59 4.91 -9.88
N ASP A 64 -4.70 5.07 -10.87
CA ASP A 64 -4.84 4.47 -12.21
C ASP A 64 -4.87 2.92 -12.14
N LEU A 65 -4.09 2.34 -11.22
CA LEU A 65 -4.08 0.92 -10.92
C LEU A 65 -5.27 0.45 -10.07
N LYS A 66 -6.18 1.36 -9.68
CA LYS A 66 -7.35 1.10 -8.83
C LYS A 66 -7.01 0.46 -7.47
N ILE A 67 -5.81 0.73 -6.96
CA ILE A 67 -5.38 0.30 -5.62
C ILE A 67 -5.95 1.25 -4.56
N ILE A 68 -6.01 2.55 -4.88
CA ILE A 68 -6.63 3.59 -4.04
C ILE A 68 -7.77 4.27 -4.80
N ARG A 69 -8.59 5.02 -4.06
CA ARG A 69 -9.66 5.86 -4.59
C ARG A 69 -9.85 7.09 -3.72
N ASP A 70 -10.42 8.13 -4.29
CA ASP A 70 -10.89 9.27 -3.50
C ASP A 70 -12.00 8.83 -2.55
N SER A 71 -11.99 9.40 -1.34
CA SER A 71 -12.98 9.09 -0.31
C SER A 71 -13.15 10.27 0.65
N ASN A 72 -14.37 10.43 1.15
CA ASN A 72 -14.69 11.35 2.24
C ASN A 72 -14.94 10.51 3.50
N SER A 73 -13.94 10.41 4.38
CA SER A 73 -13.97 9.54 5.56
C SER A 73 -13.63 10.32 6.83
N ASN A 74 -14.26 9.94 7.93
CA ASN A 74 -13.89 10.42 9.27
C ASN A 74 -12.55 9.81 9.76
N TYR A 75 -12.07 8.75 9.10
CA TYR A 75 -10.77 8.14 9.38
C TYR A 75 -9.69 8.74 8.46
N SER A 76 -8.58 9.16 9.06
CA SER A 76 -7.39 9.64 8.38
C SER A 76 -6.13 9.18 9.12
N SER A 77 -5.29 8.40 8.44
CA SER A 77 -3.97 8.01 8.94
C SER A 77 -2.88 8.84 8.26
N PRO A 78 -1.84 9.27 8.99
CA PRO A 78 -0.82 10.15 8.44
C PRO A 78 0.07 9.36 7.46
N ALA A 79 0.38 9.97 6.32
CA ALA A 79 1.30 9.41 5.34
C ALA A 79 2.59 10.24 5.23
N PHE A 80 3.68 9.59 4.82
CA PHE A 80 4.98 10.22 4.56
C PHE A 80 5.70 9.54 3.40
N THR A 81 6.73 10.18 2.87
CA THR A 81 7.51 9.70 1.73
C THR A 81 8.88 9.19 2.14
N VAL A 82 9.29 8.04 1.64
CA VAL A 82 10.64 7.49 1.82
C VAL A 82 11.37 7.43 0.47
N PRO A 83 12.57 8.01 0.32
CA PRO A 83 13.31 7.96 -0.94
C PRO A 83 13.84 6.55 -1.23
N LYS A 84 13.78 6.15 -2.50
CA LYS A 84 14.42 4.95 -3.06
C LYS A 84 15.80 5.31 -3.62
N LYS A 85 16.69 4.30 -3.69
CA LYS A 85 18.00 4.42 -4.36
C LYS A 85 17.89 4.81 -5.85
N THR A 86 16.81 4.41 -6.53
CA THR A 86 16.50 4.79 -7.92
C THR A 86 16.11 6.26 -8.08
N GLY A 87 15.96 6.99 -6.97
CA GLY A 87 15.49 8.37 -6.93
C GLY A 87 13.98 8.51 -6.76
N ASP A 88 13.19 7.44 -6.85
CA ASP A 88 11.74 7.47 -6.65
C ASP A 88 11.36 7.57 -5.17
N VAL A 89 10.07 7.70 -4.89
CA VAL A 89 9.55 7.75 -3.51
C VAL A 89 8.62 6.58 -3.23
N ARG A 90 8.59 6.13 -1.99
CA ARG A 90 7.56 5.22 -1.45
C ARG A 90 6.57 6.05 -0.64
N LEU A 91 5.29 5.93 -0.95
CA LEU A 91 4.23 6.39 -0.07
C LEU A 91 4.08 5.39 1.08
N VAL A 92 4.25 5.86 2.31
CA VAL A 92 4.11 5.04 3.53
C VAL A 92 3.03 5.62 4.41
N VAL A 93 2.02 4.82 4.73
CA VAL A 93 0.91 5.22 5.60
C VAL A 93 1.11 4.65 7.00
N GLY A 94 1.07 5.50 8.02
CA GLY A 94 1.27 5.13 9.41
C GLY A 94 0.00 4.64 10.09
N TYR A 95 -0.37 3.37 9.92
CA TYR A 95 -1.56 2.78 10.53
C TYR A 95 -1.40 2.39 12.01
N ARG A 96 -0.33 2.79 12.69
CA ARG A 96 -0.02 2.39 14.07
C ARG A 96 -1.16 2.61 15.06
N THR A 97 -1.92 3.70 14.92
CA THR A 97 -3.04 4.00 15.81
C THR A 97 -4.29 3.21 15.46
N LEU A 98 -4.54 2.96 14.17
CA LEU A 98 -5.64 2.12 13.73
C LEU A 98 -5.43 0.66 14.17
N ASN A 99 -4.21 0.13 13.96
CA ASN A 99 -3.87 -1.26 14.31
C ASN A 99 -3.99 -1.56 15.80
N LYS A 100 -3.89 -0.55 16.68
CA LYS A 100 -4.10 -0.71 18.12
C LYS A 100 -5.57 -0.97 18.48
N LYS A 101 -6.50 -0.57 17.62
CA LYS A 101 -7.94 -0.78 17.78
C LYS A 101 -8.42 -2.02 17.04
N GLN A 102 -7.55 -2.71 16.32
CA GLN A 102 -7.94 -3.87 15.54
C GLN A 102 -8.11 -5.07 16.46
N LEU A 103 -9.27 -5.73 16.37
CA LEU A 103 -9.51 -7.00 17.05
C LEU A 103 -8.61 -8.08 16.44
N LYS A 104 -7.95 -8.85 17.31
CA LYS A 104 -7.05 -9.94 16.92
C LYS A 104 -7.80 -11.24 16.70
#